data_AF-A0A3B8MZ50-F1
#
_entry.id   AF-A0A3B8MZ50-F1
#
_cell.length_a   1.000
_cell.length_b   1.000
_cell.length_c   1.000
_cell.angle_alpha   90.00
_cell.angle_beta   90.00
_cell.angle_gamma   90.00
#
_symmetry.space_group_name_H-M   'P 1'
#
loop_
_entity.id
_entity.type
_entity.pdbx_description
1 polymer ?
#
loop_
_entity_poly.entity_id
_entity_poly.type
_entity_poly.pdbx_seq_one_letter_code
_entity_poly.pdbx_strand_id
1 'polypeptide(L)'
;MIKLIGILIIIVGFVLKLDTLAVVLIAGIVTGLVAGVPFHKIVEILGKAFVDNRYMSIFIISLPVIGILERYGLRERAAYVIGKIKAATVGKVTSLYLALRTLAAMFGLRLGGHVQFIRPLILPMAEGAAMNRYGEIKSEDHE
;
A
#
# COMPACT_ATOMS: atom_id res chain seq x y z
N MET A 1 31.62 5.80 23.57
CA MET A 1 30.51 4.86 23.85
C MET A 1 29.19 5.55 24.21
N ILE A 2 29.20 6.72 24.88
CA ILE A 2 27.98 7.48 25.24
C ILE A 2 27.16 7.92 24.00
N LYS A 3 27.80 8.06 22.82
CA LYS A 3 27.18 8.47 21.55
C LYS A 3 26.10 7.52 21.01
N LEU A 4 25.97 6.29 21.52
CA LEU A 4 24.94 5.32 21.09
C LEU A 4 23.71 5.28 22.01
N ILE A 5 23.56 6.22 22.94
CA ILE A 5 22.46 6.20 23.91
C ILE A 5 21.07 6.23 23.26
N GLY A 6 20.95 6.79 22.04
CA GLY A 6 19.70 6.76 21.28
C GLY A 6 19.21 5.36 20.95
N ILE A 7 20.10 4.39 20.74
CA ILE A 7 19.70 3.00 20.49
C ILE A 7 19.01 2.42 21.73
N LEU A 8 19.52 2.74 22.92
CA LEU A 8 18.90 2.32 24.17
C LEU A 8 17.49 2.91 24.32
N ILE A 9 17.31 4.18 23.95
CA ILE A 9 16.01 4.87 23.96
C ILE A 9 15.03 4.20 22.99
N ILE A 10 15.49 3.81 21.79
CA ILE A 10 14.66 3.10 20.80
C ILE A 10 14.22 1.75 21.34
N ILE A 11 15.15 0.97 21.91
CA ILE A 11 14.84 -0.36 22.47
C ILE A 11 13.80 -0.24 23.58
N VAL A 12 14.01 0.66 24.54
CA VAL A 12 13.08 0.87 25.65
C VAL A 12 11.72 1.38 25.15
N GLY A 13 11.72 2.33 24.22
CA GLY A 13 10.47 2.88 23.66
C GLY A 13 9.64 1.84 22.92
N PHE A 14 10.27 0.93 22.18
CA PHE A 14 9.58 -0.15 21.49
C PHE A 14 9.10 -1.25 22.45
N VAL A 15 9.87 -1.59 23.49
CA VAL A 15 9.43 -2.52 24.55
C VAL A 15 8.18 -1.99 25.25
N LEU A 16 8.13 -0.68 25.49
CA LEU A 16 6.96 0.00 26.07
C LEU A 16 5.81 0.25 25.08
N LYS A 17 5.93 -0.20 23.81
CA LYS A 17 4.94 -0.02 22.73
C LYS A 17 4.50 1.44 22.54
N LEU A 18 5.42 2.38 22.75
CA LEU A 18 5.17 3.80 22.50
C LEU A 18 5.12 4.08 20.99
N ASP A 19 4.58 5.24 20.61
CA ASP A 19 4.52 5.67 19.22
C ASP A 19 5.92 5.65 18.58
N THR A 20 6.05 4.87 17.50
CA THR A 20 7.32 4.61 16.83
C THR A 20 7.98 5.88 16.33
N LEU A 21 7.19 6.83 15.80
CA LEU A 21 7.73 8.09 15.27
C LEU A 21 8.27 8.96 16.41
N ALA A 22 7.51 9.13 17.49
CA ALA A 22 7.92 9.90 18.64
C ALA A 22 9.20 9.35 19.28
N VAL A 23 9.29 8.02 19.45
CA VAL A 23 10.47 7.35 20.01
C VAL A 23 11.71 7.60 19.16
N VAL A 24 11.61 7.40 17.84
CA VAL A 24 12.75 7.60 16.92
C VAL A 24 13.18 9.07 16.87
N LEU A 25 12.22 10.01 16.90
CA LEU A 25 12.52 11.44 16.87
C LEU A 25 13.25 11.89 18.14
N ILE A 26 12.78 11.48 19.31
CA ILE A 26 13.42 11.76 20.61
C ILE A 26 14.81 11.14 20.66
N ALA A 27 14.94 9.86 20.27
CA ALA A 27 16.23 9.18 20.23
C ALA A 27 17.24 9.90 19.31
N GLY A 28 16.79 10.38 18.14
CA GLY A 28 17.61 11.16 17.21
C GLY A 28 18.07 12.49 17.81
N ILE A 29 17.18 13.23 18.46
CA ILE A 29 17.50 14.50 19.12
C ILE A 29 18.51 14.27 20.25
N VAL A 30 18.24 13.30 21.14
CA VAL A 30 19.12 12.99 22.27
C VAL A 30 20.50 12.54 21.78
N THR A 31 20.56 11.73 20.72
CA THR A 31 21.83 11.30 20.11
C THR A 31 22.61 12.47 19.53
N GLY A 32 21.94 13.37 18.82
CA GLY A 32 22.56 14.57 18.26
C GLY A 32 23.14 15.48 19.35
N LEU A 33 22.39 15.70 20.42
CA LEU A 33 22.83 16.52 21.56
C LEU A 33 24.04 15.89 22.27
N VAL A 34 24.00 14.58 22.54
CA VAL A 34 25.11 13.83 23.17
C VAL A 34 26.35 13.79 22.26
N ALA A 35 26.17 13.83 20.94
CA ALA A 35 27.27 13.91 19.99
C ALA A 35 27.91 15.31 19.91
N GLY A 36 27.39 16.30 20.63
CA GLY A 36 27.88 17.69 20.61
C GLY A 36 27.42 18.47 19.38
N VAL A 37 26.40 17.99 18.66
CA VAL A 37 25.83 18.70 17.52
C VAL A 37 24.93 19.83 18.04
N PRO A 38 25.12 21.08 17.58
CA PRO A 38 24.29 22.18 18.03
C PRO A 38 22.83 21.98 17.56
N PHE A 39 21.87 22.39 18.40
CA PHE A 39 20.45 22.10 18.19
C PHE A 39 19.92 22.54 16.81
N HIS A 40 20.35 23.71 16.31
CA HIS A 40 19.96 24.19 14.98
C HIS A 40 20.32 23.18 13.87
N LYS A 41 21.47 22.52 13.99
CA LYS A 41 21.97 21.57 13.01
C LYS A 41 21.26 20.22 13.12
N ILE A 42 20.79 19.85 14.31
CA ILE A 42 19.91 18.69 14.50
C ILE A 42 18.59 18.90 13.74
N VAL A 43 17.97 20.08 13.90
CA VAL A 43 16.73 20.44 13.20
C VAL A 43 16.96 20.49 11.68
N GLU A 44 18.09 21.04 11.24
CA GLU A 44 18.46 21.06 9.82
C GLU A 44 18.62 19.66 9.24
N ILE A 45 19.32 18.75 9.93
CA ILE A 45 19.50 17.35 9.50
C ILE A 45 18.16 16.63 9.44
N LEU A 46 17.30 16.79 10.44
CA LEU A 46 15.96 16.22 10.44
C LEU A 46 15.15 16.74 9.25
N GLY A 47 15.11 18.06 9.06
CA GLY A 47 14.41 18.69 7.94
C GLY A 47 14.91 18.21 6.58
N LYS A 48 16.24 18.11 6.41
CA LYS A 48 16.86 17.58 5.19
C LYS A 48 16.48 16.12 4.96
N ALA A 49 16.51 15.29 5.99
CA ALA A 49 16.09 13.89 5.90
C ALA A 49 14.62 13.74 5.47
N PHE A 50 13.72 14.62 5.94
CA PHE A 50 12.32 14.64 5.49
C PHE A 50 12.18 15.05 4.02
N VAL A 51 12.92 16.07 3.57
CA VAL A 51 12.89 16.53 2.17
C VAL A 51 13.48 15.49 1.23
N ASP A 52 14.62 14.89 1.59
CA ASP A 52 15.27 13.84 0.80
C ASP A 52 14.37 12.60 0.69
N ASN A 53 13.57 12.33 1.73
CA ASN A 53 12.59 11.25 1.72
C ASN A 53 11.16 11.68 1.39
N ARG A 54 10.98 12.81 0.68
CA ARG A 54 9.64 13.31 0.28
C ARG A 54 8.81 12.28 -0.50
N TYR A 55 9.46 11.34 -1.17
CA TYR A 55 8.77 10.25 -1.89
C TYR A 55 7.90 9.39 -0.97
N MET A 56 8.29 9.21 0.30
CA MET A 56 7.49 8.48 1.29
C MET A 56 6.15 9.20 1.59
N SER A 57 6.10 10.52 1.41
CA SER A 57 4.90 11.34 1.61
C SER A 57 4.02 11.48 0.36
N ILE A 58 4.39 10.87 -0.78
CA ILE A 58 3.60 10.94 -2.02
C ILE A 58 2.15 10.47 -1.82
N PHE A 59 1.92 9.53 -0.89
CA PHE A 59 0.57 9.03 -0.60
C PHE A 59 -0.42 10.15 -0.20
N ILE A 60 0.08 11.24 0.41
CA ILE A 60 -0.74 12.40 0.80
C ILE A 60 -1.32 13.08 -0.44
N ILE A 61 -0.60 13.10 -1.56
CA ILE A 61 -1.09 13.63 -2.85
C ILE A 61 -1.94 12.57 -3.57
N SER A 62 -1.56 11.29 -3.47
CA SER A 62 -2.30 10.20 -4.09
C SER A 62 -3.75 10.12 -3.61
N LEU A 63 -4.01 10.32 -2.31
CA LEU A 63 -5.37 10.23 -1.74
C LEU A 63 -6.35 11.26 -2.36
N PRO A 64 -6.07 12.58 -2.40
CA PRO A 64 -6.89 13.55 -3.11
C PRO A 64 -7.06 13.24 -4.60
N VAL A 65 -5.99 12.80 -5.28
CA VAL A 65 -6.06 12.43 -6.69
C VAL A 65 -7.01 11.26 -6.91
N ILE A 66 -6.93 10.22 -6.08
CA ILE A 66 -7.87 9.09 -6.11
C ILE A 66 -9.30 9.57 -5.85
N GLY A 67 -9.52 10.39 -4.82
CA GLY A 67 -10.84 10.92 -4.49
C GLY A 67 -11.45 11.76 -5.63
N ILE A 68 -10.64 12.56 -6.33
CA ILE A 68 -11.05 13.28 -7.54
C ILE A 68 -11.45 12.28 -8.61
N LEU A 69 -10.58 11.34 -8.95
CA LEU A 69 -10.85 10.34 -10.00
C LEU A 69 -12.12 9.54 -9.73
N GLU A 70 -12.33 9.09 -8.48
CA GLU A 70 -13.55 8.41 -8.08
C GLU A 70 -14.79 9.31 -8.22
N ARG A 71 -14.71 10.58 -7.81
CA ARG A 71 -15.81 11.55 -7.99
C ARG A 71 -16.16 11.78 -9.46
N TYR A 72 -15.18 11.69 -10.36
CA TYR A 72 -15.39 11.78 -11.82
C TYR A 72 -15.84 10.47 -12.47
N GLY A 73 -16.19 9.47 -11.67
CA GLY A 73 -16.80 8.26 -12.18
C GLY A 73 -15.79 7.20 -12.63
N LEU A 74 -14.53 7.27 -12.18
CA LEU A 74 -13.51 6.28 -12.56
C LEU A 74 -13.96 4.87 -12.19
N ARG A 75 -14.64 4.71 -11.04
CA ARG A 75 -15.14 3.42 -10.57
C ARG A 75 -16.25 2.88 -11.47
N GLU A 76 -17.18 3.74 -11.86
CA GLU A 76 -18.32 3.45 -12.73
C GLU A 76 -17.84 3.09 -14.14
N ARG A 77 -16.86 3.84 -14.66
CA ARG A 77 -16.25 3.58 -15.97
C ARG A 77 -15.46 2.28 -15.97
N ALA A 78 -14.71 2.01 -14.90
CA ALA A 78 -14.01 0.73 -14.73
C ALA A 78 -15.01 -0.44 -14.70
N ALA A 79 -16.09 -0.32 -13.92
CA ALA A 79 -17.14 -1.34 -13.85
C ALA A 79 -17.83 -1.58 -15.21
N TYR A 80 -18.10 -0.52 -15.97
CA TYR A 80 -18.66 -0.64 -17.32
C TYR A 80 -17.72 -1.34 -18.31
N VAL A 81 -16.43 -0.99 -18.29
CA VAL A 81 -15.41 -1.64 -19.14
C VAL A 81 -15.24 -3.11 -18.76
N ILE A 82 -15.18 -3.40 -17.46
CA ILE A 82 -15.13 -4.77 -16.94
C ILE A 82 -16.37 -5.57 -17.37
N GLY A 83 -17.57 -5.00 -17.23
CA GLY A 83 -18.82 -5.63 -17.64
C GLY A 83 -18.95 -5.90 -19.14
N LYS A 84 -18.18 -5.20 -19.99
CA LYS A 84 -18.09 -5.49 -21.43
C LYS A 84 -17.21 -6.70 -21.75
N ILE A 85 -16.39 -7.16 -20.82
CA ILE A 85 -15.58 -8.38 -20.98
C ILE A 85 -16.49 -9.60 -20.74
N LYS A 86 -17.50 -9.80 -21.59
CA LYS A 86 -18.47 -10.91 -21.53
C LYS A 86 -17.90 -12.26 -22.01
N ALA A 87 -16.68 -12.28 -22.56
CA ALA A 87 -16.10 -13.43 -23.26
C ALA A 87 -15.01 -14.18 -22.48
N ALA A 88 -14.88 -13.94 -21.17
CA ALA A 88 -13.86 -14.58 -20.36
C ALA A 88 -14.46 -15.74 -19.57
N THR A 89 -13.94 -16.95 -19.75
CA THR A 89 -14.17 -18.07 -18.83
C THR A 89 -13.42 -17.84 -17.53
N VAL A 90 -13.84 -18.44 -16.42
CA VAL A 90 -13.13 -18.42 -15.12
C VAL A 90 -11.62 -18.62 -15.28
N GLY A 91 -11.22 -19.61 -16.09
CA GLY A 91 -9.80 -19.87 -16.40
C GLY A 91 -9.12 -18.74 -17.16
N LYS A 92 -9.79 -18.09 -18.12
CA LYS A 92 -9.21 -16.96 -18.86
C LYS A 92 -9.08 -15.71 -17.99
N VAL A 93 -10.07 -15.43 -17.13
CA VAL A 93 -10.00 -14.30 -16.17
C VAL A 93 -8.81 -14.48 -15.23
N THR A 94 -8.67 -15.67 -14.65
CA THR A 94 -7.61 -15.99 -13.69
C THR A 94 -6.23 -15.98 -14.35
N SER A 95 -6.08 -16.57 -15.53
CA SER A 95 -4.83 -16.57 -16.28
C SER A 95 -4.39 -15.17 -16.72
N LEU A 96 -5.33 -14.32 -17.15
CA LEU A 96 -5.03 -12.93 -17.50
C LEU A 96 -4.57 -12.14 -16.28
N TYR A 97 -5.23 -12.31 -15.13
CA TYR A 97 -4.79 -11.70 -13.88
C TYR A 97 -3.38 -12.17 -13.48
N LEU A 98 -3.08 -13.46 -13.59
CA LEU A 98 -1.74 -13.98 -13.28
C LEU A 98 -0.69 -13.38 -14.22
N ALA A 99 -0.97 -13.27 -15.52
CA ALA A 99 -0.06 -12.68 -16.49
C ALA A 99 0.22 -11.20 -16.18
N LEU A 100 -0.83 -10.41 -15.94
CA LEU A 100 -0.70 -9.00 -15.57
C LEU A 100 0.01 -8.81 -14.23
N ARG A 101 -0.30 -9.66 -13.23
CA ARG A 101 0.39 -9.68 -11.93
C ARG A 101 1.87 -9.94 -12.07
N THR A 102 2.23 -10.92 -12.90
CA THR A 102 3.63 -11.29 -13.13
C THR A 102 4.36 -10.16 -13.86
N LEU A 103 3.74 -9.55 -14.87
CA LEU A 103 4.27 -8.37 -15.56
C LEU A 103 4.49 -7.19 -14.61
N ALA A 104 3.49 -6.83 -13.82
CA ALA A 104 3.61 -5.72 -12.85
C ALA A 104 4.70 -5.99 -11.80
N ALA A 105 4.81 -7.24 -11.32
CA ALA A 105 5.84 -7.65 -10.38
C ALA A 105 7.26 -7.49 -10.97
N MET A 106 7.44 -7.74 -12.28
CA MET A 106 8.72 -7.47 -12.95
C MET A 106 9.10 -5.99 -12.95
N PHE A 107 8.12 -5.09 -13.00
CA PHE A 107 8.32 -3.63 -12.87
C PHE A 107 8.37 -3.14 -11.41
N GLY A 108 8.42 -4.04 -10.43
CA GLY A 108 8.40 -3.69 -9.00
C GLY A 108 7.05 -3.21 -8.48
N LEU A 109 6.00 -3.25 -9.31
CA LEU A 109 4.64 -2.86 -8.94
C LEU A 109 3.93 -4.04 -8.31
N ARG A 110 3.61 -3.92 -7.01
CA ARG A 110 2.82 -4.93 -6.30
C ARG A 110 1.34 -4.68 -6.58
N LEU A 111 0.80 -5.32 -7.64
CA LEU A 111 -0.64 -5.43 -7.82
C LEU A 111 -1.24 -6.14 -6.58
N GLY A 112 -2.26 -5.52 -5.98
CA GLY A 112 -2.73 -5.76 -4.61
C GLY A 112 -2.87 -7.24 -4.20
N GLY A 113 -2.66 -7.50 -2.90
CA GLY A 113 -2.69 -8.83 -2.31
C GLY A 113 -4.07 -9.51 -2.36
N HIS A 114 -4.14 -10.77 -1.90
CA HIS A 114 -5.34 -11.62 -2.00
C HIS A 114 -6.63 -10.96 -1.49
N VAL A 115 -6.56 -10.17 -0.42
CA VAL A 115 -7.73 -9.49 0.16
C VAL A 115 -8.14 -8.21 -0.59
N GLN A 116 -7.18 -7.47 -1.16
CA GLN A 116 -7.44 -6.16 -1.77
C GLN A 116 -7.82 -6.21 -3.25
N PHE A 117 -7.48 -7.31 -3.95
CA PHE A 117 -7.69 -7.39 -5.40
C PHE A 117 -8.45 -8.66 -5.81
N ILE A 118 -8.19 -9.80 -5.17
CA ILE A 118 -8.79 -11.07 -5.61
C ILE A 118 -10.26 -11.15 -5.17
N ARG A 119 -10.57 -10.92 -3.89
CA ARG A 119 -11.96 -10.96 -3.39
C ARG A 119 -12.89 -9.89 -3.99
N PRO A 120 -12.53 -8.60 -4.05
CA PRO A 120 -13.46 -7.58 -4.53
C PRO A 120 -13.57 -7.50 -6.07
N LEU A 121 -12.64 -8.06 -6.83
CA LEU A 121 -12.57 -7.88 -8.29
C LEU A 121 -12.54 -9.21 -9.07
N ILE A 122 -11.57 -10.07 -8.78
CA ILE A 122 -11.40 -11.33 -9.54
C ILE A 122 -12.55 -12.29 -9.26
N LEU A 123 -12.96 -12.42 -7.99
CA LEU A 123 -14.06 -13.30 -7.58
C LEU A 123 -15.39 -12.93 -8.28
N PRO A 124 -15.91 -11.68 -8.23
CA PRO A 124 -17.15 -11.34 -8.93
C PRO A 124 -17.03 -11.43 -10.46
N MET A 125 -15.84 -11.24 -11.04
CA MET A 125 -15.60 -11.46 -12.48
C MET A 125 -15.61 -12.95 -12.83
N ALA A 126 -15.08 -13.82 -11.96
CA ALA A 126 -15.09 -15.26 -12.13
C ALA A 126 -16.51 -15.84 -11.96
N GLU A 127 -17.24 -15.42 -10.92
CA GLU A 127 -18.64 -15.79 -10.71
C GLU A 127 -19.52 -15.32 -11.88
N GLY A 128 -19.38 -14.06 -12.31
CA GLY A 128 -20.11 -13.54 -13.48
C GLY A 128 -19.78 -14.28 -14.78
N ALA A 129 -18.52 -14.69 -14.96
CA ALA A 129 -18.09 -15.52 -16.08
C ALA A 129 -18.68 -16.94 -16.04
N ALA A 130 -18.78 -17.53 -14.85
CA ALA A 130 -19.38 -18.84 -14.65
C ALA A 130 -20.91 -18.80 -14.84
N MET A 131 -21.60 -17.79 -14.30
CA MET A 131 -23.06 -17.60 -14.49
C MET A 131 -23.43 -17.45 -15.96
N ASN A 132 -22.64 -16.69 -16.72
CA ASN A 132 -22.88 -16.45 -18.14
C ASN A 132 -22.66 -17.70 -19.01
N ARG A 133 -21.91 -18.70 -18.54
CA ARG A 133 -21.59 -19.92 -19.32
C ARG A 133 -22.33 -21.17 -18.85
N TYR A 134 -22.64 -21.27 -17.54
CA TYR A 134 -23.22 -22.46 -16.93
C TYR A 134 -24.62 -22.24 -16.31
N GLY A 135 -25.16 -21.02 -16.29
CA GLY A 135 -26.48 -20.73 -15.69
C GLY A 135 -26.38 -20.36 -14.20
N GLU A 136 -27.45 -20.54 -13.41
CA GLU A 136 -27.40 -20.27 -11.96
C GLU A 136 -26.42 -21.21 -11.26
N ILE A 137 -25.40 -20.62 -10.62
CA ILE A 137 -24.46 -21.31 -9.76
C ILE A 137 -25.16 -21.48 -8.41
N LYS A 138 -25.27 -22.73 -7.92
CA LYS A 138 -25.92 -23.00 -6.64
C LYS A 138 -25.07 -22.48 -5.49
N SER A 139 -25.72 -22.11 -4.39
CA SER A 139 -25.10 -21.57 -3.18
C SER A 139 -24.00 -22.45 -2.54
N GLU A 140 -23.91 -23.73 -2.92
CA GLU A 140 -22.89 -24.69 -2.47
C GLU A 140 -21.53 -24.55 -3.20
N ASP A 141 -21.43 -23.79 -4.30
CA ASP A 141 -20.17 -23.58 -5.04
C ASP A 141 -19.43 -22.28 -4.65
N HIS A 142 -19.92 -21.56 -3.62
CA HIS A 142 -19.38 -20.27 -3.17
C HIS A 142 -18.31 -20.36 -2.05
N GLU A 143 -17.98 -21.56 -1.56
CA GLU A 143 -16.88 -21.80 -0.62
C GLU A 143 -15.53 -22.04 -1.32
#